data_AF-A0A4V6D5B0-F1
#
_entry.id   AF-A0A4V6D5B0-F1
#
_cell.length_a   1.000
_cell.length_b   1.000
_cell.length_c   1.000
_cell.angle_alpha   90.00
_cell.angle_beta   90.00
_cell.angle_gamma   90.00
#
_symmetry.space_group_name_H-M   'P 1'
#
loop_
_entity.id
_entity.type
_entity.pdbx_description
1 polymer ?
#
loop_
_entity_poly.entity_id
_entity_poly.type
_entity_poly.pdbx_seq_one_letter_code
_entity_poly.pdbx_strand_id
1 'polypeptide(L)'
;MEGEGGGESPNGVVIDPVWYGGAEGFYNGNAELNDVVCNLCGDGGELLCCEGPCLRSYHATRVTGGPSGCRSLGYTTEQVQAMRHFLCWSCANRQHRCAMCGARGSSSELNAQVFRCDHDTCGRFYHPVCISAQLHPGDPAEAARCRVRIAAGRPFWCPGPHRPRVLVFHD
;
A
#
# COMPACT_ATOMS: atom_id res chain seq x y z
N MET A 1 -28.66 26.88 14.98
CA MET A 1 -28.24 25.51 15.30
C MET A 1 -28.07 24.81 13.98
N GLU A 2 -26.90 25.00 13.37
CA GLU A 2 -26.57 24.44 12.07
C GLU A 2 -25.82 23.14 12.35
N GLY A 3 -26.36 22.04 11.82
CA GLY A 3 -25.91 20.69 12.14
C GLY A 3 -24.45 20.48 11.75
N GLU A 4 -23.69 19.96 12.70
CA GLU A 4 -22.30 19.54 12.52
C GLU A 4 -22.26 18.45 11.45
N GLY A 5 -21.69 18.79 10.30
CA GLY A 5 -21.40 17.85 9.23
C GLY A 5 -20.42 16.80 9.74
N GLY A 6 -20.87 15.55 9.82
CA GLY A 6 -20.00 14.40 10.00
C GLY A 6 -19.05 14.29 8.81
N GLY A 7 -17.84 14.84 8.97
CA GLY A 7 -16.80 14.78 7.95
C GLY A 7 -16.21 13.37 7.85
N GLU A 8 -16.42 12.71 6.72
CA GLU A 8 -15.72 11.48 6.36
C GLU A 8 -14.19 11.71 6.42
N SER A 9 -13.48 10.90 7.22
CA SER A 9 -12.02 10.98 7.31
C SER A 9 -11.39 10.61 5.96
N PRO A 10 -10.65 11.51 5.28
CA PRO A 10 -10.47 11.35 3.84
C PRO A 10 -9.51 10.25 3.37
N ASN A 11 -8.66 9.63 4.21
CA ASN A 11 -7.58 8.77 3.67
C ASN A 11 -7.00 7.60 4.52
N GLY A 12 -7.62 7.13 5.60
CA GLY A 12 -7.05 6.00 6.35
C GLY A 12 -8.06 5.33 7.29
N VAL A 13 -7.98 4.00 7.43
CA VAL A 13 -8.86 3.24 8.31
C VAL A 13 -8.04 2.81 9.53
N VAL A 14 -8.49 3.24 10.71
CA VAL A 14 -7.90 2.81 11.98
C VAL A 14 -8.49 1.45 12.34
N ILE A 15 -7.66 0.48 12.70
CA ILE A 15 -8.14 -0.82 13.20
C ILE A 15 -7.56 -1.02 14.60
N ASP A 16 -8.41 -1.04 15.63
CA ASP A 16 -8.07 -1.55 16.96
C ASP A 16 -9.30 -2.29 17.56
N PRO A 17 -9.12 -3.22 18.50
CA PRO A 17 -9.31 -4.64 18.31
C PRO A 17 -10.72 -5.06 18.72
N VAL A 18 -11.54 -5.51 17.77
CA VAL A 18 -12.52 -6.54 18.09
C VAL A 18 -12.18 -7.76 17.25
N TRP A 19 -11.72 -8.77 17.97
CA TRP A 19 -11.56 -10.17 17.58
C TRP A 19 -12.65 -10.59 16.57
N TYR A 20 -12.33 -10.60 15.28
CA TYR A 20 -13.08 -11.41 14.33
C TYR A 20 -12.51 -12.82 14.41
N GLY A 21 -13.08 -13.60 15.32
CA GLY A 21 -12.91 -15.04 15.32
C GLY A 21 -13.32 -15.59 13.96
N GLY A 22 -12.35 -16.13 13.22
CA GLY A 22 -12.60 -16.81 11.95
C GLY A 22 -11.55 -16.52 10.90
N ALA A 23 -10.32 -17.01 11.14
CA ALA A 23 -9.24 -17.22 10.18
C ALA A 23 -8.71 -15.99 9.40
N GLU A 24 -7.41 -16.06 9.11
CA GLU A 24 -6.71 -15.36 8.00
C GLU A 24 -5.96 -14.05 8.34
N GLY A 25 -4.68 -14.24 8.67
CA GLY A 25 -3.59 -13.33 8.33
C GLY A 25 -3.41 -12.11 9.23
N PHE A 26 -2.70 -12.28 10.35
CA PHE A 26 -2.11 -11.14 11.05
C PHE A 26 -1.09 -10.48 10.12
N TYR A 27 -1.39 -9.30 9.58
CA TYR A 27 -0.39 -8.45 8.95
C TYR A 27 0.54 -7.91 10.04
N ASN A 28 1.53 -8.70 10.45
CA ASN A 28 2.64 -8.21 11.26
C ASN A 28 3.64 -7.56 10.29
N GLY A 29 3.31 -6.37 9.80
CA GLY A 29 4.13 -5.65 8.84
C GLY A 29 5.45 -5.21 9.50
N ASN A 30 6.59 -5.61 8.94
CA ASN A 30 7.87 -5.03 9.36
C ASN A 30 7.95 -3.59 8.84
N ALA A 31 7.75 -2.61 9.72
CA ALA A 31 7.82 -1.19 9.41
C ALA A 31 9.16 -0.76 8.76
N GLU A 32 10.25 -1.52 8.95
CA GLU A 32 11.54 -1.28 8.30
C GLU A 32 11.50 -1.46 6.79
N LEU A 33 10.50 -2.17 6.25
CA LEU A 33 10.32 -2.37 4.81
C LEU A 33 9.52 -1.23 4.14
N ASN A 34 8.83 -0.41 4.94
CA ASN A 34 7.96 0.64 4.45
C ASN A 34 8.72 1.77 3.74
N ASP A 35 7.98 2.54 2.94
CA ASP A 35 8.50 3.74 2.30
C ASP A 35 9.05 4.72 3.33
N VAL A 36 10.29 5.17 3.15
CA VAL A 36 10.90 6.25 3.96
C VAL A 36 10.39 7.65 3.58
N VAL A 37 9.42 7.70 2.65
CA VAL A 37 8.79 8.91 2.14
C VAL A 37 7.28 8.77 2.19
N CYS A 38 6.59 9.90 2.33
CA CYS A 38 5.15 9.96 2.30
C CYS A 38 4.62 9.63 0.90
N ASN A 39 3.67 8.70 0.81
CA ASN A 39 3.02 8.33 -0.44
C ASN A 39 2.11 9.45 -1.02
N LEU A 40 1.87 10.54 -0.29
CA LEU A 40 1.05 11.66 -0.76
C LEU A 40 1.86 12.81 -1.35
N CYS A 41 3.02 13.15 -0.77
CA CYS A 41 3.86 14.27 -1.24
C CYS A 41 5.24 13.85 -1.74
N GLY A 42 5.73 12.66 -1.39
CA GLY A 42 7.07 12.19 -1.75
C GLY A 42 8.18 12.61 -0.79
N ASP A 43 7.88 13.38 0.26
CA ASP A 43 8.85 13.84 1.25
C ASP A 43 8.93 12.92 2.48
N GLY A 44 10.10 12.91 3.13
CA GLY A 44 10.34 12.19 4.38
C GLY A 44 9.81 12.90 5.63
N GLY A 45 10.35 12.52 6.79
CA GLY A 45 10.01 13.09 8.10
C GLY A 45 9.33 12.07 9.01
N GLU A 46 8.46 12.56 9.91
CA GLU A 46 7.67 11.70 10.79
C GLU A 46 6.50 11.07 10.01
N LEU A 47 6.52 9.74 9.86
CA LEU A 47 5.59 9.02 9.02
C LEU A 47 4.90 7.89 9.79
N LEU A 48 3.60 7.74 9.55
CA LEU A 48 2.80 6.58 9.94
C LEU A 48 2.83 5.53 8.82
N CYS A 49 3.27 4.32 9.18
CA CYS A 49 3.48 3.21 8.25
C CYS A 49 2.21 2.34 8.16
N CYS A 50 1.73 2.07 6.94
CA CYS A 50 0.67 1.10 6.72
C CYS A 50 1.21 -0.33 6.91
N GLU A 51 0.55 -1.12 7.73
CA GLU A 51 0.93 -2.52 8.03
C GLU A 51 0.50 -3.50 6.94
N GLY A 52 -0.39 -3.07 6.05
CA GLY A 52 -0.81 -3.84 4.88
C GLY A 52 0.31 -4.02 3.83
N PRO A 53 0.05 -4.85 2.81
CA PRO A 53 1.06 -5.27 1.84
C PRO A 53 1.59 -4.16 0.92
N CYS A 54 1.03 -2.95 1.00
CA CYS A 54 1.42 -1.83 0.15
C CYS A 54 2.75 -1.16 0.56
N LEU A 55 3.23 -1.41 1.78
CA LEU A 55 4.49 -0.86 2.33
C LEU A 55 4.57 0.67 2.23
N ARG A 56 3.43 1.36 2.23
CA ARG A 56 3.38 2.83 2.10
C ARG A 56 3.39 3.50 3.46
N SER A 57 3.91 4.72 3.47
CA SER A 57 4.00 5.57 4.65
C SER A 57 3.37 6.93 4.39
N TYR A 58 2.93 7.61 5.44
CA TYR A 58 2.13 8.83 5.33
C TYR A 58 2.43 9.81 6.45
N HIS A 59 2.47 11.11 6.18
CA HIS A 59 2.33 12.10 7.25
C HIS A 59 0.94 11.94 7.85
N ALA A 60 0.87 11.57 9.14
CA ALA A 60 -0.39 11.28 9.79
C ALA A 60 -1.18 12.56 10.07
N THR A 61 -0.49 13.59 10.56
CA THR A 61 -1.09 14.85 11.03
C THR A 61 -0.70 16.02 10.13
N ARG A 62 -1.48 17.10 10.17
CA ARG A 62 -1.13 18.35 9.47
C ARG A 62 0.17 18.97 9.96
N VAL A 63 0.55 18.72 11.22
CA VAL A 63 1.82 19.20 11.80
C VAL A 63 2.99 18.51 11.10
N THR A 64 2.97 17.18 11.04
CA THR A 64 4.02 16.38 10.37
C THR A 64 4.10 16.65 8.86
N GLY A 65 2.96 16.89 8.21
CA GLY A 65 2.91 17.21 6.78
C GLY A 65 3.22 18.67 6.44
N GLY A 66 3.08 19.58 7.39
CA GLY A 66 3.19 21.03 7.17
C GLY A 66 4.47 21.48 6.46
N PRO A 67 5.67 21.03 6.88
CA PRO A 67 6.93 21.42 6.25
C PRO A 67 7.05 21.07 4.76
N SER A 68 6.33 20.04 4.31
CA SER A 68 6.27 19.61 2.90
C SER A 68 5.04 20.12 2.15
N GLY A 69 4.16 20.89 2.80
CA GLY A 69 2.85 21.24 2.25
C GLY A 69 1.94 20.03 2.04
N CYS A 70 2.24 18.88 2.67
CA CYS A 70 1.49 17.65 2.52
C CYS A 70 0.09 17.77 3.12
N ARG A 71 -0.92 17.30 2.39
CA ARG A 71 -2.31 17.25 2.90
C ARG A 71 -2.48 16.34 4.12
N SER A 72 -1.52 15.45 4.39
CA SER A 72 -1.52 14.44 5.46
C SER A 72 -2.74 13.51 5.43
N LEU A 73 -2.82 12.57 6.38
CA LEU A 73 -4.02 11.76 6.59
C LEU A 73 -5.10 12.52 7.39
N GLY A 74 -4.71 13.56 8.12
CA GLY A 74 -5.63 14.41 8.88
C GLY A 74 -5.94 13.92 10.29
N TYR A 75 -5.17 12.95 10.81
CA TYR A 75 -5.32 12.52 12.21
C TYR A 75 -4.83 13.59 13.18
N THR A 76 -5.35 13.56 14.41
CA THR A 76 -4.77 14.29 15.53
C THR A 76 -3.58 13.53 16.11
N THR A 77 -2.72 14.22 16.86
CA THR A 77 -1.58 13.59 17.53
C THR A 77 -2.03 12.52 18.52
N GLU A 78 -3.11 12.76 19.25
CA GLU A 78 -3.69 11.82 20.22
C GLU A 78 -4.22 10.56 19.52
N GLN A 79 -4.86 10.71 18.36
CA GLN A 79 -5.31 9.57 17.55
C GLN A 79 -4.14 8.71 17.09
N VAL A 80 -3.03 9.33 16.65
CA VAL A 80 -1.82 8.61 16.24
C VAL A 80 -1.18 7.90 17.42
N GLN A 81 -1.07 8.55 18.57
CA GLN A 81 -0.51 7.96 19.79
C GLN A 81 -1.35 6.79 20.33
N ALA A 82 -2.67 6.85 20.17
CA ALA A 82 -3.58 5.78 20.56
C ALA A 82 -3.65 4.63 19.53
N MET A 83 -3.13 4.83 18.32
CA MET A 83 -3.24 3.88 17.23
C MET A 83 -2.29 2.70 17.44
N ARG A 84 -2.86 1.50 17.56
CA ARG A 84 -2.07 0.26 17.63
C ARG A 84 -1.76 -0.31 16.25
N HIS A 85 -2.77 -0.31 15.37
CA HIS A 85 -2.63 -0.80 14.01
C HIS A 85 -3.15 0.19 12.98
N PHE A 86 -2.41 0.35 11.89
CA PHE A 86 -2.80 1.22 10.79
C PHE A 86 -2.85 0.50 9.44
N LEU A 87 -4.02 0.54 8.79
CA LEU A 87 -4.16 0.23 7.38
C LEU A 87 -4.57 1.48 6.59
N CYS A 88 -3.83 1.77 5.53
CA CYS A 88 -4.29 2.78 4.57
C CYS A 88 -5.60 2.32 3.93
N TRP A 89 -6.40 3.28 3.43
CA TRP A 89 -7.69 3.00 2.82
C TRP A 89 -7.63 1.89 1.77
N SER A 90 -6.58 1.87 0.94
CA SER A 90 -6.41 0.87 -0.12
C SER A 90 -6.23 -0.54 0.45
N CYS A 91 -5.43 -0.70 1.52
CA CYS A 91 -5.25 -2.00 2.16
C CYS A 91 -6.51 -2.45 2.90
N ALA A 92 -7.14 -1.55 3.67
CA ALA A 92 -8.35 -1.86 4.42
C ALA A 92 -9.51 -2.31 3.50
N ASN A 93 -9.62 -1.69 2.32
CA ASN A 93 -10.67 -2.03 1.35
C ASN A 93 -10.21 -3.06 0.30
N ARG A 94 -8.96 -3.54 0.37
CA ARG A 94 -8.33 -4.39 -0.67
C ARG A 94 -8.43 -3.80 -2.09
N GLN A 95 -8.41 -2.48 -2.22
CA GLN A 95 -8.56 -1.74 -3.48
C GLN A 95 -7.27 -0.95 -3.80
N HIS A 96 -6.37 -1.56 -4.56
CA HIS A 96 -5.06 -0.98 -4.86
C HIS A 96 -4.99 -0.39 -6.26
N ARG A 97 -4.16 0.65 -6.42
CA ARG A 97 -3.91 1.29 -7.71
C ARG A 97 -2.84 0.53 -8.47
N CYS A 98 -3.07 0.24 -9.75
CA CYS A 98 -2.04 -0.25 -10.63
C CYS A 98 -0.96 0.83 -10.83
N ALA A 99 0.30 0.50 -10.54
CA ALA A 99 1.43 1.42 -10.66
C ALA A 99 1.77 1.80 -12.12
N MET A 100 1.21 1.08 -13.11
CA MET A 100 1.41 1.39 -14.54
C MET A 100 0.33 2.30 -15.10
N CYS A 101 -0.94 1.90 -15.02
CA CYS A 101 -2.03 2.66 -15.64
C CYS A 101 -2.74 3.62 -14.67
N GLY A 102 -2.45 3.54 -13.37
CA GLY A 102 -3.11 4.36 -12.38
C GLY A 102 -4.57 3.99 -12.09
N ALA A 103 -5.18 3.01 -12.77
CA ALA A 103 -6.53 2.54 -12.45
C ALA A 103 -6.54 1.68 -11.17
N ARG A 104 -7.66 1.70 -10.43
CA ARG A 104 -7.86 0.84 -9.25
C ARG A 104 -8.37 -0.53 -9.65
N GLY A 105 -7.98 -1.55 -8.90
CA GLY A 105 -8.57 -2.87 -8.97
C GLY A 105 -8.55 -3.58 -7.61
N SER A 106 -9.39 -4.61 -7.49
CA SER A 106 -9.42 -5.47 -6.31
C SER A 106 -8.11 -6.25 -6.18
N SER A 107 -7.64 -6.38 -4.95
CA SER A 107 -6.53 -7.25 -4.54
C SER A 107 -7.01 -8.34 -3.58
N SER A 108 -8.32 -8.50 -3.44
CA SER A 108 -8.91 -9.58 -2.67
C SER A 108 -8.70 -10.91 -3.38
N GLU A 109 -8.40 -11.96 -2.63
CA GLU A 109 -8.12 -13.30 -3.16
C GLU A 109 -9.30 -13.89 -3.94
N LEU A 110 -10.53 -13.49 -3.60
CA LEU A 110 -11.76 -13.95 -4.26
C LEU A 110 -11.96 -13.39 -5.68
N ASN A 111 -11.44 -12.18 -5.95
CA ASN A 111 -11.69 -11.46 -7.21
C ASN A 111 -10.53 -10.54 -7.60
N ALA A 112 -9.29 -11.02 -7.47
CA ALA A 112 -8.08 -10.24 -7.71
C ALA A 112 -8.02 -9.72 -9.15
N GLN A 113 -7.97 -8.40 -9.29
CA GLN A 113 -7.76 -7.66 -10.54
C GLN A 113 -6.35 -7.08 -10.60
N VAL A 114 -5.74 -6.76 -9.46
CA VAL A 114 -4.36 -6.31 -9.35
C VAL A 114 -3.57 -7.23 -8.43
N PHE A 115 -2.30 -7.44 -8.78
CA PHE A 115 -1.40 -8.35 -8.10
C PHE A 115 -0.16 -7.59 -7.64
N ARG A 116 0.34 -7.92 -6.45
CA ARG A 116 1.53 -7.27 -5.88
C ARG A 116 2.79 -7.79 -6.57
N CYS A 117 3.76 -6.92 -6.79
CA CYS A 117 5.13 -7.33 -7.07
C CYS A 117 5.63 -8.21 -5.91
N ASP A 118 6.29 -9.32 -6.25
CA ASP A 118 6.76 -10.29 -5.27
C ASP A 118 8.07 -9.87 -4.58
N HIS A 119 8.69 -8.78 -5.02
CA HIS A 119 9.87 -8.24 -4.34
C HIS A 119 9.50 -7.63 -2.98
N ASP A 120 10.15 -8.11 -1.92
CA ASP A 120 9.78 -7.87 -0.52
C ASP A 120 9.71 -6.40 -0.07
N THR A 121 10.42 -5.51 -0.75
CA THR A 121 10.46 -4.07 -0.47
C THR A 121 9.67 -3.21 -1.48
N CYS A 122 8.88 -3.82 -2.37
CA CYS A 122 8.22 -3.09 -3.47
C CYS A 122 6.86 -2.50 -3.08
N GLY A 123 5.96 -3.35 -2.59
CA GLY A 123 4.59 -2.94 -2.22
C GLY A 123 3.70 -2.43 -3.37
N ARG A 124 4.17 -2.44 -4.63
CA ARG A 124 3.41 -1.96 -5.80
C ARG A 124 2.50 -3.05 -6.36
N PHE A 125 1.35 -2.63 -6.86
CA PHE A 125 0.32 -3.49 -7.45
C PHE A 125 0.17 -3.23 -8.96
N TYR A 126 -0.21 -4.26 -9.71
CA TYR A 126 -0.30 -4.20 -11.16
C TYR A 126 -1.48 -5.03 -11.69
N HIS A 127 -2.19 -4.51 -12.69
CA HIS A 127 -3.07 -5.36 -13.49
C HIS A 127 -2.21 -6.36 -14.29
N PRO A 128 -2.60 -7.64 -14.41
CA PRO A 128 -1.85 -8.64 -15.19
C PRO A 128 -1.56 -8.19 -16.62
N VAL A 129 -2.53 -7.54 -17.28
CA VAL A 129 -2.36 -7.02 -18.64
C VAL A 129 -1.34 -5.88 -18.72
N CYS A 130 -1.29 -5.01 -17.71
CA CYS A 130 -0.38 -3.87 -17.72
C CYS A 130 1.08 -4.31 -17.47
N ILE A 131 1.30 -5.17 -16.48
CA ILE A 131 2.67 -5.60 -16.15
C ILE A 131 3.24 -6.57 -17.18
N SER A 132 2.44 -7.48 -17.72
CA SER A 132 2.91 -8.41 -18.75
C SER A 132 3.38 -7.69 -20.02
N ALA A 133 2.63 -6.68 -20.48
CA ALA A 133 3.03 -5.84 -21.61
C ALA A 133 4.33 -5.07 -21.33
N GLN A 134 4.57 -4.67 -20.08
CA GLN A 134 5.80 -3.99 -19.68
C GLN A 134 7.00 -4.95 -19.57
N LEU A 135 6.79 -6.18 -19.10
CA LEU A 135 7.85 -7.18 -18.94
C LEU A 135 8.32 -7.79 -20.27
N HIS A 136 7.42 -7.88 -21.26
CA HIS A 136 7.70 -8.48 -22.55
C HIS A 136 7.39 -7.50 -23.70
N PRO A 137 8.10 -6.35 -23.76
CA PRO A 137 7.90 -5.38 -24.83
C PRO A 137 8.31 -6.01 -26.17
N GLY A 138 7.41 -6.02 -27.15
CA GLY A 138 7.68 -6.58 -28.48
C GLY A 138 7.45 -8.08 -28.64
N ASP A 139 7.05 -8.80 -27.58
CA ASP A 139 6.61 -10.20 -27.66
C ASP A 139 5.19 -10.37 -27.12
N PRO A 140 4.16 -10.18 -27.98
CA PRO A 140 2.76 -10.32 -27.57
C PRO A 140 2.40 -11.74 -27.09
N ALA A 141 3.08 -12.77 -27.61
CA ALA A 141 2.80 -14.15 -27.24
C ALA A 141 3.30 -14.45 -25.83
N GLU A 142 4.50 -13.99 -25.47
CA GLU A 142 5.00 -14.12 -24.10
C GLU A 142 4.27 -13.20 -23.12
N ALA A 143 3.91 -11.98 -23.53
CA ALA A 143 3.05 -11.11 -22.72
C ALA A 143 1.72 -11.80 -22.38
N ALA A 144 1.08 -12.46 -23.35
CA ALA A 144 -0.16 -13.22 -23.10
C ALA A 144 0.05 -14.39 -22.12
N ARG A 145 1.14 -15.16 -22.26
CA ARG A 145 1.48 -16.25 -21.33
C ARG A 145 1.77 -15.72 -19.92
N CYS A 146 2.53 -14.64 -19.81
CA CYS A 146 2.85 -13.96 -18.56
C CYS A 146 1.57 -13.45 -17.87
N ARG A 147 0.65 -12.83 -18.61
CA ARG A 147 -0.65 -12.37 -18.10
C ARG A 147 -1.43 -13.51 -17.44
N VAL A 148 -1.54 -14.66 -18.10
CA VAL A 148 -2.27 -15.82 -17.58
C VAL A 148 -1.60 -16.36 -16.31
N ARG A 149 -0.26 -16.46 -16.29
CA ARG A 149 0.50 -16.89 -15.11
C ARG A 149 0.24 -15.99 -13.91
N ILE A 150 0.34 -14.66 -14.09
CA ILE A 150 0.11 -13.69 -13.01
C ILE A 150 -1.35 -13.74 -12.53
N ALA A 151 -2.32 -13.82 -13.44
CA ALA A 151 -3.74 -13.94 -13.07
C ALA A 151 -4.05 -15.23 -12.29
N ALA A 152 -3.25 -16.28 -12.48
CA ALA A 152 -3.29 -17.52 -11.69
C ALA A 152 -2.50 -17.43 -10.37
N GLY A 153 -2.04 -16.24 -9.96
CA GLY A 153 -1.32 -16.01 -8.71
C GLY A 153 0.16 -16.42 -8.73
N ARG A 154 0.77 -16.64 -9.91
CA ARG A 154 2.22 -16.88 -9.99
C ARG A 154 2.99 -15.58 -9.67
N PRO A 155 4.10 -15.66 -8.92
CA PRO A 155 4.88 -14.48 -8.57
C PRO A 155 5.51 -13.83 -9.80
N PHE A 156 5.73 -12.52 -9.71
CA PHE A 156 6.44 -11.73 -10.71
C PHE A 156 7.15 -10.56 -10.04
N TRP A 157 8.25 -10.11 -10.65
CA TRP A 157 8.96 -8.89 -10.22
C TRP A 157 8.72 -7.78 -11.23
N CYS A 158 8.41 -6.58 -10.76
CA CYS A 158 8.23 -5.43 -11.64
C CYS A 158 9.59 -4.89 -12.11
N PRO A 159 9.69 -4.24 -13.28
CA PRO A 159 10.96 -3.71 -13.78
C PRO A 159 11.38 -2.39 -13.10
N GLY A 160 10.53 -1.85 -12.22
CA GLY A 160 10.84 -0.61 -11.51
C GLY A 160 11.93 -0.78 -10.46
N PRO A 161 12.54 0.32 -9.98
CA PRO A 161 13.53 0.26 -8.92
C PRO A 161 12.90 -0.32 -7.64
N HIS A 162 13.59 -1.27 -7.04
CA HIS A 162 13.30 -1.83 -5.73
C HIS A 162 14.29 -1.28 -4.72
N ARG A 163 13.85 -1.04 -3.48
CA ARG A 163 14.77 -0.66 -2.42
C ARG A 163 15.64 -1.87 -2.02
N PRO A 164 16.95 -1.69 -1.85
CA PRO A 164 17.79 -2.73 -1.28
C PRO A 164 17.32 -3.05 0.14
N ARG A 165 17.42 -4.32 0.54
CA ARG A 165 17.24 -4.71 1.94
C ARG A 165 18.36 -4.08 2.75
N VAL A 166 18.03 -3.31 3.78
CA VAL A 166 19.02 -2.95 4.80
C VAL A 166 19.26 -4.23 5.59
N LEU A 167 20.42 -4.88 5.36
CA LEU A 167 20.88 -5.96 6.23
C LEU A 167 21.34 -5.31 7.53
N VAL A 168 20.45 -5.22 8.51
CA VAL A 168 20.85 -4.92 9.89
C VAL A 168 21.58 -6.15 10.42
N PHE A 169 22.91 -6.08 10.49
CA PHE A 169 23.69 -7.01 11.27
C PHE A 169 23.48 -6.63 12.74
N HIS A 170 22.82 -7.52 13.50
CA HIS A 170 22.84 -7.40 14.95
C HIS A 170 24.18 -7.97 15.42
N ASP A 171 25.03 -7.09 15.96
CA ASP A 171 26.25 -7.45 16.70
C ASP A 171 25.90 -8.17 18.02
#